data_AF-A0AAP0RJM1-F1
#
_entry.id   AF-A0AAP0RJM1-F1
#
_cell.length_a   1.000
_cell.length_b   1.000
_cell.length_c   1.000
_cell.angle_alpha   90.00
_cell.angle_beta   90.00
_cell.angle_gamma   90.00
#
_symmetry.space_group_name_H-M   'P 1'
#
loop_
_entity.id
_entity.type
_entity.pdbx_description
1 polymer ?
#
loop_
_entity_poly.entity_id
_entity_poly.type
_entity_poly.pdbx_seq_one_letter_code
_entity_poly.pdbx_strand_id
1 'polypeptide(L)'
;MPQPSTPRSSAYLSALTQEIEKKLQRALSSPSQRRNLLQELFADIALEVDDRARDIILTREEDDISPVDDGIGSPLCFYDVLADYYVQVPESGKVILDLIVQLWSQSFASHIFACLFHKWLFEVQLEDSEVLLRYSSALVQGATNVFWIDTQTNTRRFQSLFRYLLEEVALVPPLINKIASQAQRDLYLLLSRFILFYNSDDKLESFLKHFPVFPNAFLIGRSSRYFCY
;
A
#
# COMPACT_ATOMS: atom_id res chain seq x y z
N MET A 1 16.64 -12.09 34.83
CA MET A 1 17.01 -11.34 33.62
C MET A 1 15.88 -10.38 33.31
N PRO A 2 16.12 -9.07 33.13
CA PRO A 2 15.06 -8.15 32.71
C PRO A 2 14.70 -8.47 31.25
N GLN A 3 13.41 -8.52 30.94
CA GLN A 3 12.94 -8.64 29.56
C GLN A 3 13.40 -7.40 28.76
N PRO A 4 13.81 -7.55 27.50
CA PRO A 4 14.03 -6.40 26.64
C PRO A 4 12.71 -5.63 26.53
N SER A 5 12.72 -4.38 26.99
CA SER A 5 11.59 -3.47 26.85
C SER A 5 11.33 -3.25 25.36
N THR A 6 10.17 -3.71 24.87
CA THR A 6 9.73 -3.47 23.50
C THR A 6 9.75 -1.96 23.24
N PRO A 7 10.35 -1.49 22.12
CA PRO A 7 10.36 -0.06 21.79
C PRO A 7 8.94 0.51 21.84
N ARG A 8 8.78 1.70 22.42
CA ARG A 8 7.45 2.32 22.63
C ARG A 8 6.63 2.41 21.34
N SER A 9 7.30 2.69 20.21
CA SER A 9 6.72 2.69 18.87
C SER A 9 6.21 1.30 18.45
N SER A 10 7.01 0.24 18.65
CA SER A 10 6.60 -1.15 18.37
C SER A 10 5.41 -1.60 19.22
N ALA A 11 5.37 -1.24 20.51
CA ALA A 11 4.23 -1.53 21.38
C ALA A 11 2.95 -0.81 20.92
N TYR A 12 3.06 0.45 20.49
CA TYR A 12 1.94 1.21 19.94
C TYR A 12 1.39 0.58 18.65
N LEU A 13 2.28 0.21 17.72
CA LEU A 13 1.89 -0.41 16.44
C LEU A 13 1.31 -1.81 16.66
N SER A 14 1.85 -2.59 17.59
CA SER A 14 1.28 -3.87 17.99
C SER A 14 -0.14 -3.72 18.54
N ALA A 15 -0.40 -2.70 19.38
CA ALA A 15 -1.74 -2.41 19.87
C ALA A 15 -2.69 -2.00 18.73
N LEU A 16 -2.23 -1.18 17.78
CA LEU A 16 -3.01 -0.80 16.61
C LEU A 16 -3.36 -2.03 15.74
N THR A 17 -2.40 -2.93 15.52
CA THR A 17 -2.62 -4.21 14.83
C THR A 17 -3.69 -5.05 15.54
N GLN A 18 -3.67 -5.14 16.87
CA GLN A 18 -4.69 -5.87 17.62
C GLN A 18 -6.10 -5.27 17.45
N GLU A 19 -6.23 -3.94 17.36
CA GLU A 19 -7.52 -3.30 17.10
C GLU A 19 -8.02 -3.59 15.68
N ILE A 20 -7.12 -3.59 14.68
CA ILE A 20 -7.44 -4.02 13.31
C ILE A 20 -7.91 -5.48 13.30
N GLU A 21 -7.19 -6.36 14.00
CA GLU A 21 -7.52 -7.79 14.13
C GLU A 21 -8.94 -7.98 14.69
N LYS A 22 -9.25 -7.34 15.83
CA LYS A 22 -10.58 -7.39 16.46
C LYS A 22 -11.67 -6.91 15.51
N LYS A 23 -11.43 -5.83 14.77
CA LYS A 23 -12.41 -5.27 13.82
C LYS A 23 -12.67 -6.22 12.65
N LEU A 24 -11.62 -6.86 12.10
CA LEU A 24 -11.74 -7.87 11.06
C LEU A 24 -12.45 -9.14 11.54
N GLN A 25 -12.12 -9.63 12.74
CA GLN A 25 -12.81 -10.77 13.36
C GLN A 25 -14.30 -10.48 13.55
N ARG A 26 -14.66 -9.28 14.04
CA ARG A 26 -16.06 -8.85 14.13
C ARG A 26 -16.76 -8.82 12.78
N ALA A 27 -16.07 -8.37 11.72
CA ALA A 27 -16.61 -8.36 10.36
C ALA A 27 -16.85 -9.77 9.79
N LEU A 28 -16.04 -10.76 10.18
CA LEU A 28 -16.28 -12.16 9.86
C LEU A 28 -17.53 -12.70 10.58
N SER A 29 -17.60 -12.49 11.90
CA SER A 29 -18.68 -12.99 12.75
C SER A 29 -20.03 -12.30 12.53
N SER A 30 -20.05 -11.10 11.95
CA SER A 30 -21.27 -10.29 11.77
C SER A 30 -21.55 -9.96 10.30
N PRO A 31 -22.17 -10.88 9.51
CA PRO A 31 -22.41 -10.68 8.09
C PRO A 31 -23.19 -9.40 7.75
N SER A 32 -24.17 -9.02 8.59
CA SER A 32 -25.01 -7.83 8.40
C SER A 32 -24.26 -6.51 8.57
N GLN A 33 -23.21 -6.48 9.39
CA GLN A 33 -22.39 -5.29 9.65
C GLN A 33 -21.06 -5.30 8.89
N ARG A 34 -20.70 -6.42 8.26
CA ARG A 34 -19.40 -6.66 7.62
C ARG A 34 -18.95 -5.51 6.72
N ARG A 35 -19.81 -5.07 5.81
CA ARG A 35 -19.48 -3.98 4.88
C ARG A 35 -19.14 -2.69 5.63
N ASN A 36 -19.95 -2.32 6.61
CA ASN A 36 -19.77 -1.08 7.38
C ASN A 36 -18.48 -1.14 8.21
N LEU A 37 -18.23 -2.27 8.88
CA LEU A 37 -17.00 -2.48 9.67
C LEU A 37 -15.74 -2.37 8.81
N LEU A 38 -15.75 -2.94 7.59
CA LEU A 38 -14.62 -2.83 6.67
C LEU A 38 -14.46 -1.42 6.10
N GLN A 39 -15.56 -0.73 5.81
CA GLN A 39 -15.52 0.65 5.37
C GLN A 39 -14.95 1.57 6.46
N GLU A 40 -15.39 1.42 7.70
CA GLU A 40 -14.85 2.18 8.83
C GLU A 40 -13.37 1.85 9.05
N LEU A 41 -12.98 0.57 9.00
CA LEU A 41 -11.57 0.18 9.12
C LEU A 41 -10.72 0.82 8.03
N PHE A 42 -11.18 0.80 6.78
CA PHE A 42 -10.50 1.47 5.68
C PHE A 42 -10.35 2.98 5.92
N ALA A 43 -11.41 3.64 6.41
CA ALA A 43 -11.35 5.05 6.75
C ALA A 43 -10.33 5.33 7.86
N ASP A 44 -10.31 4.50 8.92
CA ASP A 44 -9.42 4.65 10.07
C ASP A 44 -7.93 4.53 9.65
N ILE A 45 -7.57 3.52 8.85
CA ILE A 45 -6.17 3.33 8.41
C ILE A 45 -5.72 4.39 7.38
N ALA A 46 -6.67 5.02 6.68
CA ALA A 46 -6.39 6.09 5.72
C ALA A 46 -6.26 7.48 6.40
N LEU A 47 -6.45 7.57 7.71
CA LEU A 47 -6.25 8.80 8.46
C LEU A 47 -4.78 9.20 8.47
N GLU A 48 -4.56 10.51 8.41
CA GLU A 48 -3.24 11.10 8.64
C GLU A 48 -2.87 10.91 10.11
N VAL A 49 -1.61 10.57 10.36
CA VAL A 49 -1.04 10.45 11.70
C VAL A 49 -0.93 11.85 12.28
N ASP A 50 -1.64 12.09 13.38
CA ASP A 50 -1.58 13.36 14.13
C ASP A 50 -0.23 13.55 14.84
N ASP A 51 0.07 14.77 15.27
CA ASP A 51 1.36 15.11 15.87
C ASP A 51 1.68 14.26 17.11
N ARG A 52 0.67 13.92 17.90
CA ARG A 52 0.83 13.09 19.10
C ARG A 52 1.24 11.66 18.75
N ALA A 53 0.62 11.07 17.74
CA ALA A 53 0.96 9.74 17.26
C ALA A 53 2.32 9.76 16.53
N ARG A 54 2.62 10.83 15.77
CA ARG A 54 3.93 11.04 15.15
C ARG A 54 5.04 11.03 16.19
N ASP A 55 4.89 11.73 17.31
CA ASP A 55 5.87 11.73 18.38
C ASP A 55 6.13 10.32 18.91
N ILE A 56 5.10 9.48 19.07
CA ILE A 56 5.25 8.10 19.57
C ILE A 56 5.91 7.18 18.53
N ILE A 57 5.60 7.38 17.25
CA ILE A 57 6.10 6.55 16.14
C ILE A 57 7.54 6.92 15.78
N LEU A 58 7.83 8.22 15.72
CA LEU A 58 9.08 8.81 15.23
C LEU A 58 10.06 9.17 16.35
N THR A 59 9.73 9.01 17.64
CA THR A 59 10.74 9.01 18.71
C THR A 59 11.63 7.76 18.57
N ARG A 60 12.51 7.86 17.59
CA ARG A 60 13.73 7.08 17.45
C ARG A 60 14.72 7.75 18.39
N GLU A 61 15.16 7.00 19.41
CA GLU A 61 16.23 7.44 20.32
C GLU A 61 17.41 7.96 19.49
N GLU A 62 17.92 9.13 19.88
CA GLU A 62 18.86 9.97 19.14
C GLU A 62 20.07 9.20 18.58
N ASP A 63 20.32 9.41 17.29
CA ASP A 63 21.60 9.30 16.54
C ASP A 63 21.39 8.59 15.20
N ASP A 64 20.85 9.31 14.21
CA ASP A 64 21.49 9.38 12.90
C ASP A 64 20.85 10.49 12.05
N ILE A 65 21.72 11.39 11.61
CA ILE A 65 21.59 12.47 10.64
C ILE A 65 20.35 12.37 9.74
N SER A 66 19.46 13.36 9.87
CA SER A 66 18.34 13.56 8.95
C SER A 66 18.84 13.78 7.51
N PRO A 67 18.29 13.09 6.49
CA PRO A 67 18.39 13.60 5.14
C PRO A 67 17.34 14.70 4.96
N VAL A 68 17.83 15.80 4.43
CA VAL A 68 17.17 16.98 3.88
C VAL A 68 15.72 16.73 3.44
N ASP A 69 14.79 17.48 4.05
CA ASP A 69 13.41 17.69 3.62
C ASP A 69 13.41 18.43 2.27
N ASP A 70 13.51 17.67 1.18
CA ASP A 70 13.28 18.18 -0.17
C ASP A 70 11.82 17.87 -0.59
N GLY A 71 10.95 18.85 -0.34
CA GLY A 71 9.79 19.11 -1.20
C GLY A 71 8.46 18.47 -0.79
N ILE A 72 7.63 19.23 -0.08
CA ILE A 72 6.19 18.98 0.17
C ILE A 72 5.97 17.62 0.86
N GLY A 73 6.19 17.60 2.18
CA GLY A 73 5.92 16.45 3.04
C GLY A 73 4.50 15.93 2.84
N SER A 74 4.39 14.85 2.06
CA SER A 74 3.14 14.11 1.90
C SER A 74 2.67 13.69 3.29
N PRO A 75 1.40 13.89 3.66
CA PRO A 75 0.95 13.61 5.00
C PRO A 75 1.11 12.11 5.30
N LEU A 76 1.87 11.81 6.36
CA LEU A 76 2.06 10.43 6.82
C LEU A 76 0.70 9.87 7.27
N CYS A 77 0.26 8.78 6.66
CA CYS A 77 -0.99 8.09 7.02
C CYS A 77 -0.70 6.80 7.81
N PHE A 78 -1.66 6.35 8.63
CA PHE A 78 -1.49 5.14 9.45
C PHE A 78 -1.19 3.89 8.62
N TYR A 79 -1.80 3.74 7.43
CA TYR A 79 -1.53 2.60 6.58
C TYR A 79 -0.06 2.47 6.18
N ASP A 80 0.63 3.59 5.97
CA ASP A 80 2.01 3.61 5.48
C ASP A 80 2.96 3.13 6.58
N VAL A 81 2.74 3.63 7.81
CA VAL A 81 3.45 3.18 9.02
C VAL A 81 3.19 1.71 9.31
N LEU A 82 1.94 1.25 9.18
CA LEU A 82 1.58 -0.15 9.38
C LEU A 82 2.18 -1.06 8.31
N ALA A 83 2.27 -0.61 7.05
CA ALA A 83 2.90 -1.36 5.99
C ALA A 83 4.39 -1.61 6.27
N ASP A 84 5.12 -0.59 6.74
CA ASP A 84 6.51 -0.76 7.19
C ASP A 84 6.62 -1.71 8.38
N TYR A 85 5.72 -1.55 9.36
CA TYR A 85 5.70 -2.42 10.54
C TYR A 85 5.46 -3.89 10.20
N TYR A 86 4.57 -4.18 9.24
CA TYR A 86 4.32 -5.56 8.82
C TYR A 86 5.48 -6.17 8.03
N VAL A 87 6.30 -5.37 7.35
CA VAL A 87 7.56 -5.86 6.78
C VAL A 87 8.55 -6.21 7.90
N GLN A 88 8.65 -5.36 8.94
CA GLN A 88 9.58 -5.57 10.06
C GLN A 88 9.16 -6.73 10.97
N VAL A 89 7.85 -6.93 11.17
CA VAL A 89 7.27 -8.01 12.00
C VAL A 89 6.24 -8.79 11.17
N PRO A 90 6.68 -9.65 10.23
CA PRO A 90 5.81 -10.36 9.29
C PRO A 90 4.75 -11.23 9.97
N GLU A 91 5.03 -11.76 11.16
CA GLU A 91 4.10 -12.59 11.92
C GLU A 91 2.85 -11.81 12.33
N SER A 92 3.01 -10.53 12.72
CA SER A 92 1.89 -9.65 13.05
C SER A 92 1.05 -9.36 11.80
N GLY A 93 1.71 -9.09 10.67
CA GLY A 93 1.04 -8.88 9.39
C GLY A 93 0.29 -10.13 8.90
N LYS A 94 0.86 -11.32 9.09
CA LYS A 94 0.28 -12.58 8.63
C LYS A 94 -1.09 -12.87 9.24
N VAL A 95 -1.28 -12.62 10.53
CA VAL A 95 -2.58 -12.80 11.20
C VAL A 95 -3.66 -11.93 10.56
N ILE A 96 -3.32 -10.66 10.27
CA ILE A 96 -4.23 -9.72 9.59
C ILE A 96 -4.50 -10.16 8.15
N LEU A 97 -3.46 -10.60 7.43
CA LEU A 97 -3.57 -11.09 6.06
C LEU A 97 -4.53 -12.27 5.96
N ASP A 98 -4.40 -13.26 6.85
CA ASP A 98 -5.26 -14.45 6.89
C ASP A 98 -6.74 -14.08 7.11
N LEU A 99 -7.02 -13.05 7.90
CA LEU A 99 -8.38 -12.51 8.10
C LEU A 99 -8.91 -11.80 6.85
N ILE A 100 -8.08 -10.97 6.20
CA ILE A 100 -8.46 -10.27 4.96
C ILE A 100 -8.74 -11.28 3.84
N VAL A 101 -7.95 -12.35 3.72
CA VAL A 101 -8.15 -13.42 2.73
C VAL A 101 -9.51 -14.10 2.90
N GLN A 102 -10.00 -14.28 4.13
CA GLN A 102 -11.34 -14.80 4.39
C GLN A 102 -12.45 -13.80 4.00
N LEU A 103 -12.14 -12.51 3.97
CA LEU A 103 -13.04 -11.41 3.62
C LEU A 103 -12.94 -10.96 2.16
N TRP A 104 -12.17 -11.65 1.31
CA TRP A 104 -11.84 -11.25 -0.06
C TRP A 104 -13.04 -11.00 -0.98
N SER A 105 -14.20 -11.59 -0.67
CA SER A 105 -15.45 -11.35 -1.39
C SER A 105 -15.99 -9.92 -1.22
N GLN A 106 -15.48 -9.18 -0.23
CA GLN A 106 -15.90 -7.82 0.07
C GLN A 106 -15.00 -6.80 -0.65
N SER A 107 -15.59 -5.78 -1.26
CA SER A 107 -14.84 -4.77 -2.02
C SER A 107 -13.79 -4.04 -1.19
N PHE A 108 -14.09 -3.73 0.08
CA PHE A 108 -13.16 -3.04 0.97
C PHE A 108 -11.97 -3.90 1.41
N ALA A 109 -12.05 -5.24 1.29
CA ALA A 109 -10.95 -6.11 1.66
C ALA A 109 -9.72 -5.87 0.77
N SER A 110 -9.91 -5.66 -0.54
CA SER A 110 -8.79 -5.33 -1.44
C SER A 110 -8.24 -3.92 -1.23
N HIS A 111 -9.07 -2.95 -0.82
CA HIS A 111 -8.61 -1.60 -0.43
C HIS A 111 -7.71 -1.66 0.78
N ILE A 112 -8.17 -2.33 1.85
CA ILE A 112 -7.40 -2.53 3.09
C ILE A 112 -6.11 -3.30 2.79
N PHE A 113 -6.20 -4.36 1.96
CA PHE A 113 -5.04 -5.13 1.53
C PHE A 113 -3.99 -4.26 0.84
N ALA A 114 -4.39 -3.46 -0.15
CA ALA A 114 -3.46 -2.58 -0.86
C ALA A 114 -2.81 -1.55 0.09
N CYS A 115 -3.58 -0.98 1.02
CA CYS A 115 -3.03 -0.05 2.00
C CYS A 115 -2.01 -0.72 2.93
N LEU A 116 -2.33 -1.87 3.51
CA LEU A 116 -1.51 -2.47 4.58
C LEU A 116 -0.39 -3.40 4.09
N PHE A 117 -0.51 -3.99 2.89
CA PHE A 117 0.39 -5.06 2.42
C PHE A 117 1.12 -4.75 1.12
N HIS A 118 1.05 -3.51 0.61
CA HIS A 118 1.76 -3.13 -0.61
C HIS A 118 3.28 -3.31 -0.53
N LYS A 119 3.89 -3.06 0.63
CA LYS A 119 5.33 -3.29 0.86
C LYS A 119 5.62 -4.77 1.14
N TRP A 120 4.84 -5.35 2.06
CA TRP A 120 4.93 -6.75 2.48
C TRP A 120 4.99 -7.74 1.30
N LEU A 121 4.17 -7.51 0.26
CA LEU A 121 4.13 -8.37 -0.93
C LEU A 121 5.48 -8.49 -1.66
N PHE A 122 6.29 -7.43 -1.66
CA PHE A 122 7.55 -7.39 -2.38
C PHE A 122 8.77 -7.57 -1.47
N GLU A 123 8.65 -7.31 -0.18
CA GLU A 123 9.78 -7.41 0.76
C GLU A 123 9.83 -8.75 1.50
N VAL A 124 8.68 -9.36 1.80
CA VAL A 124 8.61 -10.66 2.45
C VAL A 124 8.62 -11.79 1.43
N GLN A 125 9.39 -12.85 1.70
CA GLN A 125 9.51 -13.99 0.79
C GLN A 125 8.22 -14.82 0.79
N LEU A 126 7.59 -14.93 -0.38
CA LEU A 126 6.46 -15.80 -0.65
C LEU A 126 6.90 -16.90 -1.62
N GLU A 127 6.80 -18.16 -1.19
CA GLU A 127 7.22 -19.31 -2.01
C GLU A 127 6.10 -19.79 -2.97
N ASP A 128 4.84 -19.47 -2.66
CA ASP A 128 3.68 -19.93 -3.42
C ASP A 128 3.31 -18.95 -4.55
N SER A 129 3.48 -19.42 -5.79
CA SER A 129 3.20 -18.65 -7.01
C SER A 129 1.70 -18.35 -7.23
N GLU A 130 0.80 -19.24 -6.80
CA GLU A 130 -0.64 -19.01 -6.93
C GLU A 130 -1.11 -17.94 -5.94
N VAL A 131 -0.60 -18.01 -4.71
CA VAL A 131 -0.84 -17.00 -3.68
C VAL A 131 -0.33 -15.63 -4.14
N LEU A 132 0.88 -15.59 -4.70
CA LEU A 132 1.47 -14.36 -5.21
C LEU A 132 0.63 -13.74 -6.33
N LEU A 133 0.09 -14.55 -7.25
CA LEU A 133 -0.80 -14.08 -8.31
C LEU A 133 -2.07 -13.45 -7.73
N ARG A 134 -2.71 -14.13 -6.76
CA ARG A 134 -3.95 -13.64 -6.12
C ARG A 134 -3.70 -12.33 -5.37
N TYR A 135 -2.61 -12.23 -4.63
CA TYR A 135 -2.24 -11.03 -3.89
C TYR A 135 -1.89 -9.88 -4.82
N SER A 136 -1.14 -10.13 -5.89
CA SER A 136 -0.80 -9.09 -6.87
C SER A 136 -2.05 -8.53 -7.56
N SER A 137 -3.00 -9.40 -7.92
CA SER A 137 -4.28 -8.97 -8.51
C SER A 137 -5.08 -8.09 -7.55
N ALA A 138 -5.16 -8.46 -6.27
CA ALA A 138 -5.86 -7.65 -5.29
C ALA A 138 -5.13 -6.37 -4.91
N LEU A 139 -3.80 -6.34 -4.93
CA LEU A 139 -3.04 -5.10 -4.80
C LEU A 139 -3.44 -4.15 -5.91
N VAL A 140 -3.41 -4.58 -7.17
CA VAL A 140 -3.77 -3.71 -8.31
C VAL A 140 -5.23 -3.28 -8.25
N GLN A 141 -6.16 -4.19 -7.93
CA GLN A 141 -7.57 -3.84 -7.79
C GLN A 141 -7.81 -2.87 -6.62
N GLY A 142 -7.17 -3.11 -5.49
CA GLY A 142 -7.24 -2.26 -4.30
C GLY A 142 -6.68 -0.86 -4.58
N ALA A 143 -5.45 -0.81 -5.06
CA ALA A 143 -4.73 0.40 -5.45
C ALA A 143 -5.51 1.22 -6.49
N THR A 144 -6.10 0.57 -7.50
CA THR A 144 -6.97 1.24 -8.48
C THR A 144 -8.09 2.04 -7.82
N ASN A 145 -8.78 1.44 -6.85
CA ASN A 145 -9.91 2.10 -6.20
C ASN A 145 -9.47 3.21 -5.25
N VAL A 146 -8.43 2.99 -4.45
CA VAL A 146 -7.93 4.03 -3.52
C VAL A 146 -7.38 5.25 -4.27
N PHE A 147 -6.72 5.05 -5.42
CA PHE A 147 -6.27 6.17 -6.26
C PHE A 147 -7.44 6.91 -6.92
N TRP A 148 -8.51 6.19 -7.29
CA TRP A 148 -9.75 6.84 -7.73
C TRP A 148 -10.41 7.65 -6.62
N ILE A 149 -10.38 7.19 -5.36
CA ILE A 149 -10.88 7.96 -4.21
C ILE A 149 -10.09 9.28 -4.07
N ASP A 150 -8.77 9.23 -4.13
CA ASP A 150 -7.92 10.42 -4.12
C ASP A 150 -8.26 11.38 -5.26
N THR A 151 -8.43 10.84 -6.48
CA THR A 151 -8.82 11.64 -7.66
C THR A 151 -10.20 12.29 -7.49
N GLN A 152 -11.18 11.55 -6.97
CA GLN A 152 -12.55 12.03 -6.77
C GLN A 152 -12.67 13.06 -5.64
N THR A 153 -11.87 12.89 -4.59
CA THR A 153 -11.83 13.82 -3.45
C THR A 153 -10.86 14.98 -3.67
N ASN A 154 -10.09 14.95 -4.75
CA ASN A 154 -8.99 15.88 -5.03
C ASN A 154 -8.01 15.97 -3.85
N THR A 155 -7.69 14.82 -3.26
CA THR A 155 -6.69 14.67 -2.19
C THR A 155 -5.59 13.70 -2.63
N ARG A 156 -4.50 13.62 -1.88
CA ARG A 156 -3.34 12.77 -2.18
C ARG A 156 -2.96 11.89 -0.99
N ARG A 157 -3.96 11.32 -0.32
CA ARG A 157 -3.76 10.51 0.89
C ARG A 157 -2.98 9.23 0.60
N PHE A 158 -3.15 8.68 -0.60
CA PHE A 158 -2.51 7.45 -1.05
C PHE A 158 -1.26 7.70 -1.89
N GLN A 159 -0.66 8.90 -1.78
CA GLN A 159 0.54 9.26 -2.53
C GLN A 159 1.75 8.39 -2.16
N SER A 160 1.96 8.05 -0.89
CA SER A 160 3.09 7.19 -0.51
C SER A 160 2.94 5.77 -1.05
N LEU A 161 1.72 5.20 -1.04
CA LEU A 161 1.40 3.96 -1.75
C LEU A 161 1.72 4.05 -3.25
N PHE A 162 1.29 5.12 -3.92
CA PHE A 162 1.59 5.33 -5.34
C PHE A 162 3.10 5.41 -5.60
N ARG A 163 3.81 6.23 -4.81
CA ARG A 163 5.25 6.45 -4.94
C ARG A 163 6.02 5.15 -4.76
N TYR A 164 5.70 4.35 -3.74
CA TYR A 164 6.34 3.04 -3.53
C TYR A 164 6.13 2.12 -4.74
N LEU A 165 4.90 1.99 -5.23
CA LEU A 165 4.61 1.13 -6.38
C LEU A 165 5.30 1.60 -7.67
N LEU A 166 5.47 2.92 -7.84
CA LEU A 166 6.17 3.47 -9.00
C LEU A 166 7.69 3.33 -8.85
N GLU A 167 8.26 3.93 -7.82
CA GLU A 167 9.69 4.15 -7.68
C GLU A 167 10.42 2.91 -7.17
N GLU A 168 9.86 2.22 -6.19
CA GLU A 168 10.51 1.06 -5.56
C GLU A 168 10.13 -0.26 -6.23
N VAL A 169 8.95 -0.35 -6.86
CA VAL A 169 8.51 -1.60 -7.52
C VAL A 169 8.68 -1.53 -9.03
N ALA A 170 7.95 -0.66 -9.73
CA ALA A 170 7.92 -0.67 -11.19
C ALA A 170 9.26 -0.28 -11.82
N LEU A 171 9.97 0.70 -11.25
CA LEU A 171 11.28 1.14 -11.74
C LEU A 171 12.45 0.24 -11.30
N VAL A 172 12.20 -0.79 -10.50
CA VAL A 172 13.22 -1.70 -9.95
C VAL A 172 13.00 -3.12 -10.50
N PRO A 173 13.70 -3.53 -11.58
CA PRO A 173 13.49 -4.81 -12.25
C PRO A 173 13.49 -6.04 -11.32
N PRO A 174 14.37 -6.15 -10.31
CA PRO A 174 14.33 -7.28 -9.37
C PRO A 174 13.02 -7.43 -8.59
N LEU A 175 12.34 -6.31 -8.26
CA LEU A 175 11.11 -6.32 -7.47
C LEU A 175 9.88 -6.57 -8.33
N ILE A 176 9.76 -5.90 -9.48
CA ILE A 176 8.64 -6.14 -10.42
C ILE A 176 8.65 -7.57 -10.98
N ASN A 177 9.83 -8.17 -11.16
CA ASN A 177 9.96 -9.55 -11.65
C ASN A 177 9.53 -10.61 -10.63
N LYS A 178 9.27 -10.24 -9.37
CA LYS A 178 8.69 -11.18 -8.39
C LYS A 178 7.28 -11.59 -8.79
N ILE A 179 6.46 -10.66 -9.30
CA ILE A 179 5.06 -10.93 -9.63
C ILE A 179 4.92 -11.44 -11.07
N ALA A 180 3.86 -12.22 -11.33
CA ALA A 180 3.59 -12.77 -12.65
C ALA A 180 3.40 -11.67 -13.72
N SER A 181 3.80 -11.94 -14.96
CA SER A 181 3.79 -10.93 -16.05
C SER A 181 2.42 -10.26 -16.27
N GLN A 182 1.31 -10.97 -16.03
CA GLN A 182 -0.02 -10.37 -16.10
C GLN A 182 -0.23 -9.30 -15.02
N ALA A 183 0.17 -9.57 -13.78
CA ALA A 183 0.09 -8.59 -12.70
C ALA A 183 1.06 -7.42 -12.90
N GLN A 184 2.25 -7.66 -13.47
CA GLN A 184 3.16 -6.59 -13.89
C GLN A 184 2.45 -5.65 -14.86
N ARG A 185 1.84 -6.20 -15.92
CA ARG A 185 1.07 -5.42 -16.89
C ARG A 185 -0.01 -4.58 -16.21
N ASP A 186 -0.82 -5.20 -15.36
CA ASP A 186 -1.93 -4.51 -14.72
C ASP A 186 -1.44 -3.40 -13.78
N LEU A 187 -0.28 -3.59 -13.12
CA LEU A 187 0.39 -2.55 -12.33
C LEU A 187 0.91 -1.40 -13.20
N TYR A 188 1.57 -1.68 -14.33
CA TYR A 188 2.02 -0.64 -15.27
C TYR A 188 0.84 0.18 -15.83
N LEU A 189 -0.27 -0.48 -16.19
CA LEU A 189 -1.48 0.20 -16.63
C LEU A 189 -2.07 1.08 -15.53
N LEU A 190 -2.13 0.57 -14.30
CA LEU A 190 -2.56 1.33 -13.12
C LEU A 190 -1.70 2.59 -12.93
N LEU A 191 -0.38 2.44 -12.85
CA LEU A 191 0.53 3.55 -12.60
C LEU A 191 0.46 4.61 -13.70
N SER A 192 0.42 4.18 -14.98
CA SER A 192 0.31 5.09 -16.12
C SER A 192 -0.92 6.00 -16.07
N ARG A 193 -2.03 5.50 -15.50
CA ARG A 193 -3.29 6.23 -15.39
C ARG A 193 -3.22 7.37 -14.37
N PHE A 194 -2.44 7.22 -13.32
CA PHE A 194 -2.39 8.15 -12.18
C PHE A 194 -1.08 8.94 -12.07
N ILE A 195 -0.07 8.66 -12.92
CA ILE A 195 1.25 9.30 -12.86
C ILE A 195 1.21 10.83 -12.91
N LEU A 196 0.32 11.40 -13.72
CA LEU A 196 0.14 12.85 -13.79
C LEU A 196 -0.61 13.41 -12.57
N PHE A 197 -1.54 12.65 -12.01
CA PHE A 197 -2.34 13.10 -10.86
C PHE A 197 -1.46 13.27 -9.61
N TYR A 198 -0.49 12.36 -9.42
CA TYR A 198 0.46 12.40 -8.31
C TYR A 198 1.71 13.25 -8.56
N ASN A 199 1.77 14.02 -9.66
CA ASN A 199 2.91 14.87 -10.04
C ASN A 199 4.24 14.09 -10.13
N SER A 200 4.25 12.92 -10.78
CA SER A 200 5.46 12.13 -11.01
C SER A 200 5.86 12.13 -12.50
N ASP A 201 5.65 13.27 -13.18
CA ASP A 201 5.97 13.44 -14.60
C ASP A 201 7.47 13.38 -14.89
N ASP A 202 8.31 13.74 -13.91
CA ASP A 202 9.77 13.56 -13.95
C ASP A 202 10.19 12.08 -14.10
N LYS A 203 9.36 11.15 -13.62
CA LYS A 203 9.58 9.70 -13.72
C LYS A 203 9.04 9.09 -15.01
N LEU A 204 8.28 9.82 -15.81
CA LEU A 204 7.58 9.29 -16.98
C LEU A 204 8.54 8.67 -18.00
N GLU A 205 9.68 9.31 -18.27
CA GLU A 205 10.67 8.77 -19.21
C GLU A 205 11.24 7.42 -18.73
N SER A 206 11.65 7.34 -17.46
CA SER A 206 12.15 6.11 -16.86
C SER A 206 11.08 5.01 -16.87
N PHE A 207 9.85 5.37 -16.53
CA PHE A 207 8.70 4.47 -16.53
C PHE A 207 8.41 3.88 -17.92
N LEU A 208 8.44 4.70 -18.96
CA LEU A 208 8.22 4.25 -20.34
C LEU A 208 9.33 3.33 -20.86
N LYS A 209 10.58 3.50 -20.41
CA LYS A 209 11.70 2.60 -20.76
C LYS A 209 11.52 1.19 -20.21
N HIS A 210 10.87 1.06 -19.05
CA HIS A 210 10.59 -0.22 -18.42
C HIS A 210 9.22 -0.79 -18.78
N PHE A 211 8.41 -0.03 -19.53
CA PHE A 211 7.08 -0.45 -19.90
C PHE A 211 7.14 -1.73 -20.74
N PRO A 212 6.42 -2.80 -20.36
CA PRO A 212 6.48 -4.06 -21.07
C PRO A 212 6.06 -3.87 -22.54
N VAL A 213 6.80 -4.46 -23.47
CA VAL A 213 6.50 -4.36 -24.90
C VAL A 213 5.25 -5.20 -25.20
N PHE A 214 4.16 -4.54 -25.61
CA PHE A 214 2.92 -5.23 -25.95
C PHE A 214 2.57 -5.05 -27.44
N PRO A 215 2.07 -6.09 -28.11
CA PRO A 215 1.64 -6.01 -29.51
C PRO A 215 0.45 -5.06 -29.73
N ASN A 216 -0.28 -4.68 -28.67
CA ASN A 216 -1.45 -3.79 -28.72
C ASN A 216 -1.29 -2.50 -27.88
N ALA A 217 -0.10 -2.23 -27.32
CA ALA A 217 0.09 -1.00 -26.56
C ALA A 217 0.32 0.18 -27.49
N PHE A 218 -0.66 1.06 -27.53
CA PHE A 218 -0.55 2.36 -28.19
C PHE A 218 -0.57 3.45 -27.13
N LEU A 219 0.44 4.30 -27.13
CA LEU A 219 0.45 5.50 -26.32
C LEU A 219 -0.43 6.55 -27.01
N ILE A 220 -1.71 6.58 -26.68
CA ILE A 220 -2.64 7.56 -27.27
C ILE A 220 -2.63 8.81 -26.39
N GLY A 221 -1.82 9.79 -26.78
CA GLY A 221 -1.87 11.13 -26.21
C GLY A 221 -3.02 11.93 -26.83
N ARG A 222 -4.08 12.17 -26.06
CA ARG A 222 -4.96 13.32 -26.30
C ARG A 222 -4.64 14.38 -25.26
N SER A 223 -4.49 15.62 -25.70
CA SER A 223 -4.14 16.78 -24.88
C SER A 223 -4.80 16.67 -23.50
N SER A 224 -3.96 16.53 -22.46
CA SER A 224 -4.26 16.33 -21.02
C SER A 224 -4.43 14.91 -20.42
N ARG A 225 -4.39 13.79 -21.17
CA ARG A 225 -4.37 12.43 -20.54
C ARG A 225 -3.59 11.42 -21.39
N TYR A 226 -2.59 10.76 -20.79
CA TYR A 226 -1.96 9.57 -21.36
C TYR A 226 -2.77 8.34 -20.94
N PHE A 227 -3.14 7.51 -21.91
CA PHE A 227 -3.70 6.18 -21.66
C PHE A 227 -2.77 5.14 -22.28
N CYS A 228 -2.44 4.12 -21.48
CA CYS A 228 -1.92 2.85 -21.99
C CYS A 228 -3.08 1.84 -22.01
N TYR A 229 -3.19 1.05 -23.08
CA TYR A 229 -4.09 -0.11 -23.23
C TYR A 229 -3.25 -1.39 -23.39
#